data_AF-A0A1C5MDY4-F1
#
_entry.id   AF-A0A1C5MDY4-F1
#
_cell.length_a   1.000
_cell.length_b   1.000
_cell.length_c   1.000
_cell.angle_alpha   90.00
_cell.angle_beta   90.00
_cell.angle_gamma   90.00
#
_symmetry.space_group_name_H-M   'P 1'
#
loop_
_entity.id
_entity.type
_entity.pdbx_description
1 polymer ?
#
loop_
_entity_poly.entity_id
_entity_poly.type
_entity_poly.pdbx_seq_one_letter_code
_entity_poly.pdbx_strand_id
1 'polypeptide(L)' 'MSFFSGCQDARNMISIVEIKCPKCGADIEVFVRDGKTVGDSVCDQCGYTIKENQNI' A
#
# COMPACT_ATOMS: atom_id res chain seq x y z
N MET A 1 -1.95 24.73 31.11
CA MET A 1 -2.68 24.19 29.96
C MET A 1 -1.82 24.45 28.74
N SER A 2 -1.15 23.43 28.23
CA SER A 2 -0.09 23.61 27.24
C SER A 2 -0.34 22.66 26.07
N PHE A 3 -0.73 23.28 24.95
CA PHE A 3 -0.41 22.90 23.58
C PHE A 3 -0.67 21.45 23.16
N PHE A 4 -1.87 21.27 22.61
CA PHE A 4 -2.20 20.41 21.48
C PHE A 4 -1.03 20.26 20.48
N SER A 5 -0.83 19.03 19.96
CA SER A 5 -0.22 18.66 18.66
C SER A 5 0.82 17.53 18.73
N GLY A 6 0.51 16.43 19.42
CA GLY A 6 1.25 15.17 19.28
C GLY A 6 0.63 14.22 18.25
N CYS A 7 0.04 14.73 17.16
CA CYS A 7 -0.59 13.93 16.10
C CYS A 7 0.19 14.04 14.79
N GLN A 8 1.50 13.81 14.81
CA GLN A 8 2.30 13.82 13.57
C GLN A 8 2.75 12.42 13.12
N ASP A 9 2.46 11.37 13.88
CA ASP A 9 2.94 10.02 13.58
C ASP A 9 1.94 9.13 12.81
N ALA A 10 0.67 9.55 12.67
CA ALA A 10 -0.34 8.78 11.91
C ALA A 10 -0.36 9.09 10.40
N ARG A 11 0.31 10.16 9.95
CA ARG A 11 0.29 10.61 8.54
C ARG A 11 1.22 9.81 7.61
N ASN A 12 1.95 8.85 8.16
CA ASN A 12 2.87 7.99 7.43
C ASN A 12 2.60 6.51 7.73
N MET A 13 1.39 6.14 8.15
CA MET A 13 0.98 4.74 8.23
C MET A 13 0.81 4.21 6.79
N ILE A 14 1.91 3.71 6.24
CA ILE A 14 1.85 2.76 5.13
C ILE A 14 1.35 1.47 5.74
N SER A 15 0.13 1.07 5.39
CA SER A 15 -0.35 -0.27 5.67
C SER A 15 0.12 -1.17 4.53
N ILE A 16 0.71 -2.30 4.87
CA ILE A 16 1.07 -3.32 3.88
C ILE A 16 -0.15 -4.23 3.78
N VAL A 17 -0.71 -4.38 2.59
CA VAL A 17 -1.81 -5.32 2.34
C VAL A 17 -1.36 -6.36 1.32
N GLU A 18 -1.67 -7.61 1.62
CA GLU A 18 -1.41 -8.73 0.72
C GLU A 18 -2.60 -8.89 -0.21
N ILE A 19 -2.37 -8.68 -1.51
CA ILE A 19 -3.39 -8.94 -2.53
C ILE A 19 -2.96 -10.13 -3.39
N LYS A 20 -3.94 -10.84 -3.94
CA LYS A 20 -3.65 -11.90 -4.90
C LYS A 20 -3.54 -11.33 -6.30
N CYS A 21 -2.48 -11.71 -7.00
CA CYS A 21 -2.31 -11.39 -8.40
C CYS A 21 -3.47 -11.96 -9.22
N PRO A 22 -4.21 -11.15 -10.00
CA PRO A 22 -5.28 -11.67 -10.85
C PRO A 22 -4.77 -12.52 -12.02
N LYS A 23 -3.45 -12.48 -12.32
CA LYS A 23 -2.85 -13.28 -13.38
C LYS A 23 -2.40 -14.66 -12.93
N CYS A 24 -1.64 -14.75 -11.84
CA CYS A 24 -1.04 -16.00 -11.38
C CYS A 24 -1.59 -16.50 -10.04
N GLY A 25 -2.36 -15.70 -9.32
CA GLY A 25 -2.83 -16.02 -7.98
C GLY A 25 -1.77 -15.91 -6.88
N ALA A 26 -0.56 -15.45 -7.21
CA ALA A 26 0.51 -15.20 -6.24
C ALA A 26 0.14 -14.08 -5.26
N ASP A 27 0.69 -14.16 -4.07
CA ASP A 27 0.60 -13.14 -3.03
C ASP A 27 1.52 -11.98 -3.42
N ILE A 28 0.99 -10.76 -3.47
CA ILE A 28 1.76 -9.55 -3.73
C ILE A 28 1.51 -8.60 -2.57
N GLU A 29 2.59 -8.23 -1.92
CA GLU A 29 2.59 -7.21 -0.88
C GLU A 29 2.54 -5.84 -1.53
N VAL A 30 1.41 -5.15 -1.39
CA VAL A 30 1.25 -3.78 -1.87
C VAL A 30 1.20 -2.82 -0.69
N PHE A 31 1.95 -1.74 -0.82
CA PHE A 31 1.96 -0.67 0.16
C PHE A 31 0.76 0.23 -0.11
N VAL A 32 -0.15 0.36 0.85
CA VAL A 32 -1.28 1.29 0.77
C VAL A 32 -1.13 2.39 1.82
N ARG A 33 -1.35 3.64 1.42
CA ARG A 33 -1.47 4.79 2.32
C ARG A 33 -2.83 5.42 2.11
N ASP A 34 -3.56 5.63 3.19
CA ASP A 34 -4.83 6.36 3.16
C ASP A 34 -5.86 5.75 2.16
N GLY A 35 -5.82 4.42 1.98
CA GLY A 35 -6.69 3.70 1.03
C GLY A 35 -6.20 3.68 -0.43
N LYS A 36 -5.02 4.24 -0.71
CA LYS A 36 -4.42 4.26 -2.06
C LYS A 36 -3.14 3.45 -2.09
N THR A 37 -2.92 2.66 -3.13
CA THR A 37 -1.59 2.05 -3.35
C THR A 37 -0.55 3.15 -3.52
N VAL A 38 0.58 3.02 -2.84
CA VAL A 38 1.73 3.92 -2.95
C VAL A 38 2.93 3.11 -3.41
N GLY A 39 3.32 3.31 -4.66
CA GLY A 39 4.36 2.55 -5.32
C GLY A 39 3.81 1.49 -6.28
N ASP A 40 4.55 1.27 -7.35
CA ASP A 40 4.34 0.17 -8.26
C ASP A 40 4.74 -1.14 -7.56
N SER A 41 3.84 -2.12 -7.60
CA SER A 41 4.10 -3.45 -7.02
C SER A 41 4.16 -4.45 -8.15
N VAL A 42 5.34 -5.02 -8.39
CA VAL A 42 5.53 -6.01 -9.44
C VAL A 42 5.38 -7.39 -8.83
N CYS A 43 4.55 -8.22 -9.43
CA CYS A 43 4.47 -9.62 -9.07
C CYS A 43 5.76 -10.34 -9.46
N ASP A 44 6.55 -10.79 -8.50
CA ASP A 44 7.76 -11.59 -8.74
C ASP A 44 7.48 -12.90 -9.51
N GLN A 45 6.25 -13.41 -9.43
CA GLN A 45 5.90 -14.70 -10.01
C GLN A 45 5.49 -14.63 -11.49
N CYS A 46 4.91 -13.52 -11.95
CA CYS A 46 4.44 -13.39 -13.34
C CYS A 46 4.86 -12.08 -14.03
N GLY A 47 5.54 -11.18 -13.34
CA GLY A 47 5.93 -9.87 -13.85
C GLY A 47 4.77 -8.88 -14.01
N TYR A 48 3.61 -9.14 -13.39
CA TYR A 48 2.47 -8.24 -13.45
C TYR A 48 2.68 -7.01 -12.55
N THR A 49 2.72 -5.82 -13.14
CA THR A 49 2.85 -4.56 -12.41
C THR A 49 1.48 -4.03 -11.99
N ILE A 50 1.26 -3.92 -10.69
CA ILE A 50 0.15 -3.18 -10.08
C ILE A 50 0.58 -1.72 -10.01
N LYS A 51 -0.26 -0.84 -10.57
CA LYS A 51 0.03 0.60 -10.58
C LYS A 51 -0.27 1.21 -9.22
N GLU A 52 0.54 2.20 -8.85
CA GLU A 52 0.25 3.08 -7.72
C GLU A 52 -1.01 3.92 -7.97
N ASN A 53 -1.58 4.46 -6.89
CA ASN A 53 -2.75 5.33 -6.87
C ASN A 53 -4.06 4.65 -7.33
N GLN A 54 -4.14 3.33 -7.17
CA GLN A 54 -5.39 2.60 -7.32
C GLN A 54 -6.10 2.61 -5.96
N ASN A 55 -7.35 3.08 -5.95
CA ASN A 55 -8.19 3.08 -4.76
C ASN A 55 -8.61 1.63 -4.48
N ILE A 56 -8.22 1.06 -3.34
CA ILE A 56 -8.47 -0.36 -2.98
C ILE A 56 -9.60 -0.47 -1.97
#